data_AF-A0A1Y0KYS2-F1
#
_entry.id   AF-A0A1Y0KYS2-F1
#
_cell.length_a   1.000
_cell.length_b   1.000
_cell.length_c   1.000
_cell.angle_alpha   90.00
_cell.angle_beta   90.00
_cell.angle_gamma   90.00
#
_symmetry.space_group_name_H-M   'P 1'
#
loop_
_entity.id
_entity.type
_entity.pdbx_description
1 polymer ?
#
loop_
_entity_poly.entity_id
_entity_poly.type
_entity_poly.pdbx_seq_one_letter_code
_entity_poly.pdbx_strand_id
1 'polypeptide(L)' 'MAWPSVVGGNSQRTLGKRKRFWQAHEIGQAVLFLASDASSYINGTELFADGGASQV' A
#
# COMPACT_ATOMS: atom_id res chain seq x y z
N MET A 1 37.75 8.64 -20.05
CA MET A 1 37.29 7.92 -18.84
C MET A 1 35.85 8.38 -18.59
N ALA A 2 34.88 7.68 -19.17
CA ALA A 2 33.47 8.08 -19.16
C ALA A 2 32.71 7.21 -18.16
N TRP A 3 31.92 7.83 -17.29
CA TRP A 3 30.98 7.11 -16.43
C TRP A 3 29.86 6.54 -17.32
N PRO A 4 29.40 5.30 -17.10
CA PRO A 4 28.29 4.75 -17.87
C PRO A 4 27.00 5.47 -17.48
N SER A 5 26.30 5.98 -18.49
CA SER A 5 24.97 6.55 -18.36
C SER A 5 24.03 5.56 -17.65
N VAL A 6 23.57 5.92 -16.45
CA VAL A 6 22.39 5.29 -15.84
C VAL A 6 21.19 5.67 -16.70
N VAL A 7 20.90 4.81 -17.66
CA VAL A 7 19.61 4.71 -18.34
C VAL A 7 19.06 3.33 -17.98
N GLY A 8 18.30 3.30 -16.91
CA GLY A 8 17.60 2.12 -16.42
C GLY A 8 16.40 2.58 -15.62
N GLY A 9 15.22 2.47 -16.22
CA GLY A 9 13.98 3.12 -15.80
C GLY A 9 13.63 2.97 -14.32
N ASN A 10 13.21 4.09 -13.76
CA ASN A 10 12.41 4.26 -12.55
C ASN A 10 11.07 3.48 -12.65
N SER A 11 11.09 2.18 -12.45
CA SER A 11 9.87 1.37 -12.37
C SER A 11 10.01 0.24 -11.37
N GLN A 12 10.33 0.58 -10.13
CA GLN A 12 9.77 -0.14 -8.99
C GLN A 12 8.26 0.13 -8.96
N ARG A 13 7.52 -0.43 -9.92
CA ARG A 13 6.06 -0.46 -9.86
C ARG A 13 5.71 -1.32 -8.66
N THR A 14 5.30 -0.66 -7.60
CA THR A 14 4.77 -1.17 -6.34
C THR A 14 3.49 -1.99 -6.57
N LEU A 15 3.63 -3.10 -7.27
CA LEU A 15 2.57 -4.08 -7.48
C LEU A 15 2.45 -4.89 -6.18
N GLY A 16 1.49 -4.54 -5.33
CA GLY A 16 1.12 -5.42 -4.22
C GLY A 16 0.41 -6.68 -4.73
N LYS A 17 0.02 -7.62 -3.84
CA LYS A 17 -0.50 -8.94 -4.22
C LYS A 17 -1.81 -8.93 -5.05
N ARG A 18 -2.36 -7.76 -5.39
CA ARG A 18 -3.34 -7.58 -6.47
C ARG A 18 -2.66 -6.98 -7.70
N LYS A 19 -2.92 -7.53 -8.90
CA LYS A 19 -2.27 -7.18 -10.18
C LYS A 19 -2.53 -5.74 -10.70
N ARG A 20 -2.72 -4.76 -9.83
CA ARG A 20 -2.95 -3.34 -10.14
C ARG A 20 -2.46 -2.44 -9.01
N PHE A 21 -2.24 -1.16 -9.32
CA PHE A 21 -1.96 -0.15 -8.30
C PHE A 21 -3.16 0.05 -7.35
N TRP A 22 -2.84 0.27 -6.08
CA TRP A 22 -3.77 0.73 -5.06
C TRP A 22 -4.40 2.05 -5.47
N GLN A 23 -5.71 2.16 -5.26
CA GLN A 23 -6.43 3.41 -5.49
C GLN A 23 -6.65 4.13 -4.15
N ALA A 24 -6.57 5.46 -4.14
CA ALA A 24 -6.72 6.26 -2.92
C ALA A 24 -8.04 5.97 -2.18
N HIS A 25 -9.12 5.72 -2.92
CA HIS A 25 -10.41 5.38 -2.31
C HIS A 25 -10.40 4.04 -1.55
N GLU A 26 -9.54 3.09 -1.92
CA GLU A 26 -9.43 1.80 -1.22
C GLU A 26 -8.80 1.99 0.17
N ILE A 27 -7.80 2.87 0.29
CA ILE A 27 -7.25 3.27 1.59
C ILE A 27 -8.28 4.08 2.38
N GLY A 28 -9.02 4.96 1.70
CA GLY A 28 -10.10 5.73 2.30
C GLY A 28 -11.16 4.86 2.98
N GLN A 29 -11.48 3.68 2.44
CA GLN A 29 -12.39 2.73 3.09
C GLN A 29 -11.81 2.13 4.38
N ALA A 30 -10.51 1.83 4.41
CA ALA A 30 -9.86 1.36 5.63
C ALA A 30 -9.87 2.44 6.73
N VAL A 31 -9.61 3.70 6.35
CA VAL A 31 -9.71 4.86 7.27
C VAL A 31 -11.15 5.05 7.76
N LEU A 32 -12.13 4.98 6.85
CA LEU A 32 -13.55 5.11 7.20
C LEU A 32 -13.99 4.03 8.19
N PHE A 33 -13.53 2.79 8.01
CA PHE A 33 -13.78 1.71 8.96
C PHE A 33 -13.23 2.04 10.36
N LEU A 34 -11.96 2.45 10.45
CA LEU A 34 -11.32 2.82 11.72
C LEU A 34 -11.93 4.06 12.37
N ALA A 35 -12.54 4.95 11.59
CA ALA A 35 -13.24 6.12 12.10
C ALA A 35 -14.68 5.82 12.54
N SER A 36 -15.19 4.61 12.28
CA SER A 36 -16.58 4.22 12.55
C SER A 36 -16.72 3.37 13.80
N ASP A 37 -17.95 3.29 14.33
CA ASP A 37 -18.31 2.43 15.47
C ASP A 37 -18.05 0.94 15.22
N ALA A 38 -17.94 0.52 13.95
CA ALA A 38 -17.58 -0.86 13.58
C ALA A 38 -16.19 -1.27 14.08
N SER A 39 -15.34 -0.30 14.42
CA SER A 39 -14.01 -0.52 15.00
C SER A 39 -13.94 -0.22 16.50
N SER A 40 -15.08 -0.07 17.20
CA SER A 40 -15.14 0.33 18.62
C SER A 40 -14.31 -0.53 19.58
N TYR A 41 -13.99 -1.77 19.22
CA TYR A 41 -13.15 -2.67 20.02
C TYR A 41 -11.75 -2.92 19.42
N ILE A 42 -11.39 -2.22 18.35
CA ILE A 42 -10.09 -2.34 17.69
C ILE A 42 -9.29 -1.08 18.04
N ASN A 43 -8.40 -1.22 19.02
CA ASN A 43 -7.49 -0.15 19.46
C ASN A 43 -6.07 -0.69 19.61
N GLY A 44 -5.08 0.19 19.47
CA GLY A 44 -3.66 -0.18 19.64
C GLY A 44 -3.13 -1.17 18.60
N THR A 45 -3.77 -1.26 17.43
CA THR A 45 -3.43 -2.17 16.34
C THR A 45 -2.98 -1.39 15.11
N GLU A 46 -2.03 -1.96 14.36
CA GLU A 46 -1.65 -1.48 13.04
C GLU A 46 -2.40 -2.26 11.95
N LEU A 47 -3.10 -1.53 11.08
CA LEU A 47 -3.85 -2.12 9.96
C LEU A 47 -3.08 -1.89 8.64
N PHE A 48 -2.59 -2.98 8.05
CA PHE A 48 -1.94 -2.94 6.74
C PHE A 48 -2.96 -3.03 5.60
N ALA A 49 -3.15 -1.92 4.88
CA ALA A 49 -4.00 -1.84 3.69
C ALA A 49 -3.15 -1.85 2.40
N ASP A 50 -2.36 -2.90 2.21
CA ASP A 50 -1.40 -3.07 1.10
C ASP A 50 -1.77 -4.21 0.13
N GLY A 51 -3.03 -4.64 0.25
CA GLY A 51 -3.64 -5.86 -0.26
C GLY A 51 -2.70 -7.05 -0.44
N GLY A 52 -2.01 -7.38 0.65
CA GLY A 52 -1.30 -8.62 0.87
C GLY A 52 0.19 -8.56 0.56
N ALA A 53 0.74 -7.40 0.22
CA ALA A 53 2.16 -7.26 -0.08
C ALA A 53 3.06 -7.68 1.09
N SER A 54 2.64 -7.40 2.33
CA SER A 54 3.39 -7.72 3.54
C SER A 54 3.01 -9.07 4.17
N GLN A 55 2.05 -9.79 3.61
CA GLN A 55 1.61 -11.09 4.14
C GLN A 55 2.53 -12.21 3.63
N VAL A 56 3.13 -12.98 4.55
CA VAL A 56 3.92 -14.19 4.23
C VAL A 56 3.03 -15.37 3.81
#